data_AF-A0AAW2GZ33-F1
#
_entry.id   AF-A0AAW2GZ33-F1
#
_cell.length_a   1.000
_cell.length_b   1.000
_cell.length_c   1.000
_cell.angle_alpha   90.00
_cell.angle_beta   90.00
_cell.angle_gamma   90.00
#
_symmetry.space_group_name_H-M   'P 1'
#
loop_
_entity.id
_entity.type
_entity.pdbx_description
1 polymer ?
#
loop_
_entity_poly.entity_id
_entity_poly.type
_entity_poly.pdbx_seq_one_letter_code
_entity_poly.pdbx_strand_id
1 'polypeptide(L)' 'MTYPCKNCGKVYSYYSSLARHLKHECGVEPKFHCPLCPYRTKHKSSLNTHLNGRHMKLWSEVHTLPNGNKTSSSDGN' A
#
# COMPACT_ATOMS: atom_id res chain seq x y z
N MET A 1 20.28 14.96 14.92
CA MET A 1 18.87 15.22 15.30
C MET A 1 17.99 14.25 14.54
N THR A 2 17.02 13.63 15.20
CA THR A 2 16.03 12.74 14.58
C THR A 2 14.67 13.40 14.55
N TYR A 3 13.83 13.02 13.60
CA TYR A 3 12.53 13.63 13.32
C TYR A 3 11.42 12.57 13.46
N PRO A 4 10.84 12.41 14.66
CA PRO A 4 9.77 11.44 14.90
C PRO A 4 8.40 11.91 14.40
N CYS A 5 7.67 11.01 13.75
CA CYS A 5 6.26 11.15 13.39
C CYS A 5 5.39 11.01 14.64
N LYS A 6 4.70 12.08 15.06
CA LYS A 6 3.81 12.03 16.24
C LYS A 6 2.57 11.15 16.04
N ASN A 7 2.12 10.94 14.81
CA ASN A 7 0.90 10.18 14.53
C ASN A 7 1.10 8.67 14.46
N CYS A 8 2.34 8.23 14.25
CA CYS A 8 2.64 6.86 13.82
C CYS A 8 3.93 6.30 14.44
N GLY A 9 4.71 7.13 15.14
CA GLY A 9 5.92 6.72 15.84
C GLY A 9 7.16 6.48 14.96
N LYS A 10 7.05 6.55 13.62
CA LYS A 10 8.21 6.37 12.72
C LYS A 10 9.23 7.49 12.89
N VAL A 11 10.51 7.13 12.95
CA VAL A 11 11.62 8.08 13.12
C VAL A 11 12.38 8.23 11.81
N TYR A 12 12.67 9.47 11.45
CA TYR A 12 13.42 9.81 10.23
C TYR A 12 14.69 10.59 10.58
N SER A 13 15.76 10.36 9.82
CA SER A 13 17.02 11.10 10.00
C SER A 13 16.97 12.53 9.47
N TYR A 14 16.01 12.83 8.58
CA TYR A 14 15.88 14.14 7.92
C TYR A 14 14.45 14.68 8.02
N TYR A 15 14.35 16.00 8.17
CA TYR A 15 13.06 16.69 8.19
C TYR A 15 12.30 16.53 6.87
N SER A 16 13.00 16.60 5.72
CA SER A 16 12.39 16.41 4.39
C SER A 16 11.73 15.04 4.24
N SER A 17 12.35 14.00 4.79
CA SER A 17 11.78 12.64 4.83
C SER A 17 10.54 12.58 5.71
N LEU A 18 10.58 13.19 6.90
CA LEU A 18 9.40 13.30 7.77
C LEU A 18 8.28 14.10 7.08
N ALA A 19 8.58 15.22 6.43
CA ALA A 19 7.60 16.07 5.76
C ALA A 19 6.91 15.33 4.60
N ARG A 20 7.67 14.61 3.76
CA ARG A 20 7.10 13.75 2.70
C ARG A 20 6.23 12.66 3.29
N HIS A 21 6.69 12.03 4.36
CA HIS A 21 5.92 11.03 5.08
C HIS A 21 4.61 11.59 5.64
N LEU A 22 4.63 12.75 6.31
CA LEU A 22 3.43 13.42 6.83
C LEU A 22 2.45 13.81 5.72
N LYS A 23 2.95 14.15 4.54
CA LYS A 23 2.10 14.57 3.41
C LYS A 23 1.44 13.41 2.66
N HIS A 24 2.16 12.31 2.47
CA HIS A 24 1.75 11.24 1.54
C HIS A 24 1.45 9.90 2.21
N GLU A 25 1.93 9.71 3.44
CA GLU A 25 1.85 8.42 4.11
C GLU A 25 1.05 8.56 5.41
N CYS A 26 1.52 9.38 6.33
CA CYS A 26 0.92 9.53 7.64
C CYS A 26 -0.35 10.40 7.58
N GLY A 27 -1.46 9.87 8.09
CA GLY A 27 -2.78 10.50 7.97
C GLY A 27 -3.47 10.27 6.61
N VAL A 28 -2.80 9.64 5.64
CA VAL A 28 -3.47 9.20 4.41
C VAL A 28 -4.26 7.93 4.72
N GLU A 29 -5.58 8.05 4.67
CA GLU A 29 -6.45 6.90 4.83
C GLU A 29 -6.15 5.87 3.74
N PRO A 30 -6.04 4.58 4.11
CA PRO A 30 -5.83 3.52 3.15
C PRO A 30 -7.04 3.42 2.22
N LYS A 31 -6.88 3.94 1.00
CA LYS A 31 -7.92 3.90 -0.05
C LYS A 31 -8.24 2.49 -0.52
N PHE A 32 -7.30 1.56 -0.37
CA PHE A 32 -7.42 0.20 -0.85
C PHE A 32 -7.70 -0.73 0.32
N HIS A 33 -8.93 -1.23 0.39
CA HIS A 33 -9.34 -2.22 1.36
C HIS A 33 -9.41 -3.59 0.69
N CYS A 34 -9.07 -4.63 1.44
CA CYS A 34 -9.32 -5.99 1.00
C CYS A 34 -10.82 -6.28 1.12
N PRO A 35 -11.48 -6.81 0.07
CA PRO A 35 -12.89 -7.20 0.16
C PRO A 35 -13.11 -8.47 0.97
N LEU A 36 -12.05 -9.24 1.25
CA LEU A 36 -12.11 -10.56 1.88
C LEU A 36 -11.70 -10.53 3.36
N CYS A 37 -11.08 -9.44 3.83
CA CYS A 37 -10.59 -9.33 5.21
C CYS A 37 -10.43 -7.85 5.62
N PRO A 38 -10.23 -7.54 6.92
CA PRO A 38 -10.10 -6.15 7.39
C PRO A 38 -8.76 -5.48 7.04
N TYR A 39 -7.95 -6.08 6.15
CA TYR A 39 -6.69 -5.51 5.72
C TYR A 39 -6.91 -4.25 4.87
N ARG A 40 -6.16 -3.19 5.18
CA ARG A 40 -6.21 -1.92 4.45
C ARG A 40 -4.81 -1.45 4.12
N THR A 41 -4.63 -0.92 2.92
CA THR A 41 -3.36 -0.38 2.45
C THR A 41 -3.56 0.89 1.63
N LYS A 42 -2.50 1.70 1.55
CA LYS A 42 -2.46 2.95 0.78
C LYS A 42 -2.04 2.71 -0.66
N HIS A 43 -1.44 1.54 -0.95
CA HIS A 43 -0.83 1.21 -2.23
C HIS A 43 -1.52 0.01 -2.86
N LYS A 44 -1.90 0.13 -4.15
CA LYS A 44 -2.55 -0.95 -4.91
C LYS A 44 -1.66 -2.18 -5.05
N SER A 45 -0.34 -1.99 -5.23
CA SER A 45 0.64 -3.08 -5.31
C SER A 45 0.66 -3.94 -4.05
N SER A 46 0.65 -3.30 -2.87
CA SER A 46 0.56 -4.01 -1.60
C SER A 46 -0.74 -4.80 -1.46
N LEU A 47 -1.87 -4.28 -1.97
CA LEU A 47 -3.14 -5.00 -1.96
C LEU A 47 -3.06 -6.22 -2.88
N ASN A 48 -2.50 -6.09 -4.07
CA ASN A 48 -2.33 -7.18 -5.02
C ASN A 48 -1.47 -8.31 -4.44
N THR A 49 -0.32 -7.97 -3.84
CA THR A 49 0.52 -8.98 -3.17
C THR A 49 -0.18 -9.63 -1.99
N HIS A 50 -0.92 -8.85 -1.19
CA HIS A 50 -1.75 -9.38 -0.11
C HIS A 50 -2.80 -10.36 -0.64
N LEU A 51 -3.54 -10.00 -1.69
CA LEU A 51 -4.58 -10.83 -2.27
C LEU A 51 -4.00 -12.09 -2.91
N ASN A 52 -2.87 -11.98 -3.63
CA ASN A 52 -2.22 -13.13 -4.22
C ASN A 52 -1.65 -14.11 -3.18
N GLY A 53 -1.14 -13.61 -2.04
CA GLY A 53 -0.54 -14.45 -1.00
C GLY A 53 -1.53 -14.96 0.06
N ARG A 54 -2.48 -14.13 0.49
CA ARG A 54 -3.46 -14.46 1.54
C ARG A 54 -4.82 -14.92 0.99
N HIS A 55 -5.13 -14.57 -0.25
CA HIS A 55 -6.42 -14.84 -0.90
C HIS A 55 -6.23 -15.46 -2.31
N MET A 56 -5.19 -16.29 -2.44
CA MET A 56 -4.69 -16.88 -3.67
C MET A 56 -5.76 -17.55 -4.55
N LYS A 57 -6.81 -18.12 -3.95
CA LYS A 57 -7.90 -18.81 -4.67
C LYS A 57 -8.96 -17.88 -5.29
N LEU A 58 -9.13 -16.67 -4.77
CA LEU A 58 -10.26 -15.78 -5.14
C LEU A 58 -9.81 -14.59 -6.02
N TRP A 59 -8.52 -14.23 -6.02
CA TRP A 59 -8.00 -13.15 -6.86
C TRP A 59 -8.02 -13.49 -8.36
N SER A 60 -7.86 -14.76 -8.72
CA SER A 60 -7.95 -15.25 -10.10
C SER A 60 -9.34 -15.03 -10.73
N GLU A 61 -10.40 -15.01 -9.92
CA GLU A 61 -11.78 -14.84 -10.41
C GLU A 61 -12.16 -13.35 -10.56
N VAL A 62 -11.59 -12.46 -9.75
CA VAL A 62 -11.85 -11.01 -9.78
C VAL A 62 -11.19 -10.32 -10.99
N HIS A 63 -10.13 -10.90 -11.55
CA HIS A 63 -9.46 -10.37 -12.74
C HIS A 63 -10.15 -10.70 -14.07
N THR A 64 -11.27 -11.42 -14.06
CA THR A 64 -12.05 -11.79 -15.26
C THR A 64 -12.99 -10.69 -15.74
N LEU A 65 -12.59 -9.41 -15.64
CA LEU A 65 -13.33 -8.26 -16.18
C LEU A 65 -12.63 -7.71 -17.44
N PRO A 66 -13.35 -7.41 -18.54
CA PRO A 66 -12.78 -7.21 -19.87
C PRO A 66 -12.08 -5.87 -20.12
N ASN A 67 -11.75 -5.08 -19.10
CA ASN A 67 -11.12 -3.78 -19.32
C ASN A 67 -10.28 -3.29 -18.14
N GLY A 68 -9.08 -2.78 -18.43
CA GLY A 68 -8.36 -1.88 -17.51
C GLY A 68 -7.02 -2.38 -16.97
N ASN A 69 -5.97 -1.99 -17.70
CA ASN A 69 -4.60 -1.75 -17.25
C ASN A 69 -3.87 -2.89 -16.52
N LYS A 70 -3.06 -3.59 -17.32
CA LYS A 70 -1.91 -4.37 -16.87
C LYS A 70 -0.96 -3.43 -16.12
N THR A 71 -0.86 -3.57 -14.80
CA THR A 71 0.30 -3.07 -14.07
C THR A 71 1.10 -4.28 -13.63
N SER A 72 1.87 -4.84 -14.57
CA SER A 72 3.05 -5.60 -14.23
C SER A 72 4.00 -4.64 -13.51
N SER A 73 4.07 -4.73 -12.19
CA SER A 73 5.22 -4.17 -11.47
C SER A 73 6.32 -5.22 -11.53
N SER A 74 7.11 -5.12 -12.58
CA SER A 74 8.46 -5.66 -12.62
C SER A 74 9.33 -4.68 -11.84
N ASP A 75 9.62 -4.96 -10.57
CA ASP A 75 10.75 -4.35 -9.86
C ASP A 75 11.73 -5.49 -9.57
N GLY A 76 12.72 -5.63 -10.45
CA GLY A 76 13.93 -6.41 -10.20
C GLY A 76 15.10 -5.43 -10.10
N ASN A 77 15.71 -5.35 -8.92
CA ASN A 77 17.12 -4.98 -8.78
C ASN A 77 17.89 -6.28 -8.60
#